data_AF-A0A833EDA4-F1
#
_entry.id   AF-A0A833EDA4-F1
#
_cell.length_a   1.000
_cell.length_b   1.000
_cell.length_c   1.000
_cell.angle_alpha   90.00
_cell.angle_beta   90.00
_cell.angle_gamma   90.00
#
_symmetry.space_group_name_H-M   'P 1'
#
loop_
_entity.id
_entity.type
_entity.pdbx_description
1 polymer ?
#
loop_
_entity_poly.entity_id
_entity_poly.type
_entity_poly.pdbx_seq_one_letter_code
_entity_poly.pdbx_strand_id
1 'polypeptide(L)'
;MPAPRYRSRSLKKVFKRGPGNRTLIHYRRRKPDKAKCAQCGAILNGVPRGRPSEIRKLSKTEKRPERPYGGYLCPRCLRRLMIERARNLEL
;
A
#
# COMPACT_ATOMS: atom_id res chain seq x y z
N MET A 1 -19.60 -20.36 -20.76
CA MET A 1 -18.66 -19.20 -20.76
C MET A 1 -18.71 -18.49 -19.41
N PRO A 2 -17.57 -18.02 -18.83
CA PRO A 2 -17.58 -17.23 -17.60
C PRO A 2 -18.33 -15.90 -17.80
N ALA A 3 -18.93 -15.38 -16.72
CA ALA A 3 -19.63 -14.10 -16.74
C ALA A 3 -18.72 -12.98 -17.29
N PRO A 4 -19.26 -11.98 -18.03
CA PRO A 4 -18.46 -10.96 -18.71
C PRO A 4 -17.42 -10.28 -17.81
N ARG A 5 -17.78 -10.00 -16.55
CA ARG A 5 -16.88 -9.41 -15.53
C ARG A 5 -15.58 -10.20 -15.28
N TYR A 6 -15.60 -11.52 -15.48
CA TYR A 6 -14.47 -12.43 -15.26
C TYR A 6 -13.60 -12.66 -16.50
N ARG A 7 -13.96 -12.04 -17.63
CA ARG A 7 -13.18 -12.11 -18.88
C ARG A 7 -12.06 -11.06 -18.94
N SER A 8 -12.21 -9.97 -18.19
CA SER A 8 -11.21 -8.88 -18.13
C SER A 8 -9.96 -9.25 -17.29
N ARG A 9 -8.82 -8.59 -17.56
CA ARG A 9 -7.54 -8.80 -16.84
C ARG A 9 -7.46 -8.13 -15.46
N SER A 10 -8.54 -7.45 -15.05
CA SER A 10 -8.66 -6.72 -13.78
C SER A 10 -8.68 -7.65 -12.55
N LEU A 11 -9.27 -8.85 -12.71
CA LEU A 11 -9.34 -9.88 -11.69
C LEU A 11 -8.27 -10.96 -11.97
N LYS A 12 -7.47 -11.26 -10.95
CA LYS A 12 -6.54 -12.39 -10.96
C LYS A 12 -7.32 -13.68 -10.70
N LYS A 13 -7.13 -14.66 -11.57
CA LYS A 13 -7.60 -16.04 -11.37
C LYS A 13 -6.62 -16.77 -10.47
N VAL A 14 -7.12 -17.39 -9.40
CA VAL A 14 -6.33 -18.21 -8.48
C VAL A 14 -6.98 -19.58 -8.44
N PHE A 15 -6.28 -20.58 -8.97
CA PHE A 15 -6.71 -21.98 -8.92
C PHE A 15 -6.38 -22.53 -7.53
N LYS A 16 -7.38 -23.11 -6.87
CA LYS A 16 -7.22 -23.71 -5.53
C LYS A 16 -7.89 -25.08 -5.52
N ARG A 17 -7.26 -26.06 -4.88
CA ARG A 17 -7.90 -27.36 -4.61
C ARG A 17 -8.95 -27.16 -3.51
N GLY A 18 -10.17 -27.55 -3.81
CA GLY A 18 -11.30 -27.58 -2.89
C GLY A 18 -11.51 -28.98 -2.30
N PRO A 19 -12.42 -29.11 -1.32
CA PRO A 19 -12.82 -30.41 -0.80
C PRO A 19 -13.41 -31.30 -1.91
N GLY A 20 -13.18 -32.62 -1.81
CA GLY A 20 -13.65 -33.59 -2.81
C GLY A 20 -12.83 -33.64 -4.10
N ASN A 21 -11.53 -33.28 -4.05
CA ASN A 21 -10.61 -33.30 -5.20
C ASN A 21 -11.07 -32.41 -6.40
N ARG A 22 -11.85 -31.37 -6.12
CA ARG A 22 -12.32 -30.42 -7.13
C ARG A 22 -11.35 -29.24 -7.24
N THR A 23 -11.12 -28.75 -8.46
CA THR A 23 -10.32 -27.52 -8.67
C THR A 23 -11.25 -26.31 -8.78
N LEU A 24 -11.15 -25.38 -7.83
CA LEU A 24 -11.96 -24.17 -7.77
C LEU A 24 -11.17 -22.96 -8.29
N ILE A 25 -11.86 -22.05 -9.00
CA ILE A 25 -11.30 -20.79 -9.48
C ILE A 25 -11.79 -19.65 -8.58
N HIS A 26 -10.89 -19.05 -7.81
CA HIS A 26 -11.18 -17.81 -7.08
C HIS A 26 -10.74 -16.59 -7.88
N TYR A 27 -11.67 -15.66 -8.08
CA TYR A 27 -11.37 -14.36 -8.65
C TYR A 27 -11.03 -13.39 -7.53
N ARG A 28 -9.78 -12.93 -7.50
CA ARG A 28 -9.32 -11.93 -6.54
C ARG A 28 -8.82 -10.71 -7.29
N ARG A 29 -9.07 -9.52 -6.76
CA ARG A 29 -8.50 -8.32 -7.35
C ARG A 29 -6.99 -8.26 -7.05
N ARG A 30 -6.23 -7.53 -7.87
CA ARG A 30 -4.79 -7.36 -7.68
C ARG A 30 -4.49 -6.55 -6.41
N LYS A 31 -3.33 -6.84 -5.79
CA LYS A 31 -2.80 -6.07 -4.66
C LYS A 31 -2.26 -4.74 -5.20
N PRO A 32 -2.53 -3.61 -4.52
CA PRO A 32 -1.92 -2.34 -4.85
C PRO A 32 -0.39 -2.38 -4.70
N ASP A 33 0.25 -1.45 -5.40
CA ASP A 33 1.69 -1.21 -5.27
C ASP A 33 2.06 -0.61 -3.92
N LYS A 34 3.36 -0.63 -3.62
CA LYS A 34 3.89 -0.08 -2.37
C LYS A 34 3.73 1.44 -2.34
N ALA A 35 3.52 2.01 -1.16
CA ALA A 35 3.50 3.44 -0.96
C ALA A 35 4.86 4.05 -1.31
N LYS A 36 4.85 5.21 -1.98
CA LYS A 36 6.05 5.93 -2.43
C LYS A 36 6.15 7.28 -1.73
N CYS A 37 7.37 7.75 -1.54
CA CYS A 37 7.67 9.07 -1.03
C CYS A 37 7.22 10.12 -2.05
N ALA A 38 6.53 11.17 -1.60
CA ALA A 38 6.04 12.23 -2.47
C ALA A 38 7.16 12.99 -3.20
N GLN A 39 8.33 13.16 -2.56
CA GLN A 39 9.42 13.98 -3.11
C GLN A 39 10.43 13.18 -3.95
N CYS A 40 10.83 12.01 -3.49
CA CYS A 40 11.89 11.23 -4.14
C CYS A 40 11.41 9.93 -4.79
N GLY A 41 10.13 9.57 -4.67
CA GLY A 41 9.59 8.33 -5.23
C GLY A 41 10.07 7.04 -4.55
N ALA A 42 10.95 7.13 -3.56
CA ALA A 42 11.45 5.97 -2.82
C ALA A 42 10.32 5.22 -2.11
N ILE A 43 10.46 3.90 -1.97
CA ILE A 43 9.48 3.06 -1.27
C ILE A 43 9.43 3.45 0.21
N LEU A 44 8.22 3.66 0.74
CA LEU A 44 8.02 3.97 2.15
C LEU A 44 7.95 2.68 2.96
N ASN A 45 8.82 2.58 3.96
CA ASN A 45 8.83 1.49 4.93
C ASN A 45 7.85 1.80 6.08
N GLY A 46 7.20 0.76 6.60
CA GLY A 46 6.23 0.89 7.70
C GLY A 46 4.84 1.38 7.29
N VAL A 47 4.57 1.50 5.99
CA VAL A 47 3.21 1.76 5.47
C VAL A 47 2.65 0.47 4.87
N PRO A 48 1.53 -0.06 5.36
CA PRO A 48 0.94 -1.27 4.82
C PRO A 48 0.42 -1.02 3.41
N ARG A 49 0.65 -1.97 2.52
CA ARG A 49 0.01 -2.00 1.20
C ARG A 49 -1.31 -2.75 1.30
N GLY A 50 -2.38 -2.13 0.84
CA GLY A 50 -3.71 -2.73 0.88
C GLY A 50 -4.72 -1.84 0.19
N ARG A 51 -5.91 -2.38 -0.03
CA ARG A 51 -7.04 -1.57 -0.49
C ARG A 51 -7.54 -0.69 0.65
N PRO A 52 -8.22 0.43 0.34
CA PRO A 52 -8.84 1.27 1.37
C PRO A 52 -9.71 0.47 2.35
N SER A 53 -10.43 -0.56 1.87
CA SER A 53 -11.24 -1.45 2.70
C SER A 53 -10.44 -2.33 3.66
N GLU A 54 -9.21 -2.72 3.30
CA GLU A 54 -8.31 -3.51 4.14
C GLU A 54 -7.59 -2.60 5.14
N ILE A 55 -7.09 -1.46 4.67
CA ILE A 55 -6.39 -0.46 5.48
C ILE A 55 -7.33 0.13 6.54
N ARG A 56 -8.62 0.32 6.24
CA ARG A 56 -9.58 0.86 7.22
C ARG A 56 -9.72 -0.03 8.46
N LYS A 57 -9.55 -1.36 8.31
CA LYS A 57 -9.66 -2.34 9.40
C LYS A 57 -8.45 -2.40 10.32
N LEU A 58 -7.30 -1.89 9.88
CA LEU A 58 -6.08 -1.85 10.69
C LEU A 58 -6.21 -0.81 11.81
N SER A 59 -5.43 -0.97 12.86
CA SER A 59 -5.28 0.03 13.93
C SER A 59 -4.54 1.27 13.42
N LYS A 60 -4.55 2.36 14.19
CA LYS A 60 -3.91 3.63 13.78
C LYS A 60 -2.38 3.50 13.70
N THR A 61 -1.77 2.74 14.59
CA THR A 61 -0.32 2.50 14.67
C THR A 61 0.16 1.60 13.53
N GLU A 62 -0.64 0.62 13.11
CA GLU A 62 -0.29 -0.23 11.95
C GLU A 62 -0.35 0.50 10.60
N LYS A 63 -1.10 1.60 10.50
CA LYS A 63 -1.25 2.35 9.24
C LYS A 63 -0.07 3.25 8.91
N ARG A 64 0.64 3.75 9.92
CA ARG A 64 1.68 4.77 9.74
C ARG A 64 2.74 4.69 10.83
N PRO A 65 3.99 5.03 10.51
CA PRO A 65 5.00 5.32 11.51
C PRO A 65 4.61 6.54 12.37
N GLU A 66 5.05 6.56 13.63
CA GLU A 66 4.72 7.64 14.59
C GLU A 66 5.51 8.94 14.39
N ARG A 67 6.57 8.92 13.59
CA ARG A 67 7.36 10.12 13.27
C ARG A 67 6.57 11.18 12.49
N PRO A 68 7.00 12.46 12.51
CA PRO A 68 6.44 13.50 11.65
C PRO A 68 6.45 13.10 10.18
N TYR A 69 5.45 13.53 9.42
CA TYR A 69 5.25 13.17 8.01
C TYR A 69 5.36 11.65 7.72
N GLY A 70 5.01 10.82 8.73
CA GLY A 70 5.01 9.36 8.65
C GLY A 70 4.03 8.88 7.58
N GLY A 71 4.54 8.11 6.62
CA GLY A 71 3.76 7.59 5.50
C GLY A 71 3.59 8.54 4.31
N TYR A 72 4.25 9.70 4.33
CA TYR A 72 4.27 10.64 3.19
C TYR A 72 5.70 10.92 2.70
N LEU A 73 6.60 11.27 3.62
CA LEU A 73 8.03 11.49 3.31
C LEU A 73 8.87 10.32 3.79
N CYS A 74 9.96 10.02 3.07
CA CYS A 74 10.99 9.10 3.56
C CYS A 74 11.88 9.78 4.61
N PRO A 75 12.59 9.01 5.47
CA PRO A 75 13.45 9.58 6.52
C PRO A 75 14.52 10.55 5.99
N ARG A 76 15.04 10.30 4.79
CA ARG A 76 16.05 11.14 4.14
C ARG A 76 15.50 12.52 3.75
N CYS A 77 14.33 12.55 3.09
CA CYS A 77 13.67 13.79 2.71
C CYS A 77 13.21 14.57 3.95
N LEU A 78 12.69 13.87 4.97
CA LEU A 78 12.30 14.50 6.23
C LEU A 78 13.50 15.19 6.90
N ARG A 79 14.66 14.54 6.95
CA ARG A 79 15.87 15.14 7.55
C ARG A 79 16.25 16.45 6.83
N ARG A 80 16.23 16.46 5.50
CA ARG A 80 16.54 17.67 4.72
C ARG A 80 15.54 18.79 5.02
N LEU A 81 14.25 18.47 5.01
CA LEU A 81 13.19 19.43 5.30
C LEU A 81 13.31 20.01 6.72
N MET A 82 13.65 19.18 7.71
CA MET A 82 13.86 19.65 9.08
C MET A 82 15.08 20.58 9.20
N ILE A 83 16.19 20.27 8.51
CA ILE A 83 17.38 21.14 8.49
C ILE A 83 17.06 22.49 7.85
N GLU A 84 16.36 22.48 6.71
CA GLU A 84 15.95 23.68 6.00
C GLU A 84 14.99 24.53 6.85
N ARG A 85 14.02 23.89 7.50
CA ARG A 85 13.08 24.57 8.41
C ARG A 85 13.81 25.23 9.58
N ALA A 86 14.78 24.54 10.18
CA ALA A 86 15.56 25.06 11.29
C ALA A 86 16.40 26.28 10.89
N ARG A 87 17.03 26.27 9.71
CA ARG A 87 17.81 27.40 9.20
C ARG A 87 16.96 28.64 8.91
N ASN A 88 15.73 28.43 8.44
CA ASN A 88 14.82 29.52 8.09
C ASN A 88 14.00 30.04 9.27
N LEU A 89 14.10 29.42 10.45
CA LEU A 89 13.39 29.82 11.67
C LEU A 89 14.08 30.95 12.43
N GLU A 90 15.32 31.28 12.07
CA GLU A 90 16.11 32.38 12.64
C GLU A 90 15.93 33.72 11.89
N LEU A 91 15.02 33.76 10.91
CA LEU A 91 14.53 34.95 10.20
C LEU A 91 13.08 35.22 10.59
#